data_AF-A0A0P7K1H9-F1
#
_entry.id   AF-A0A0P7K1H9-F1
#
_cell.length_a   1.000
_cell.length_b   1.000
_cell.length_c   1.000
_cell.angle_alpha   90.00
_cell.angle_beta   90.00
_cell.angle_gamma   90.00
#
_symmetry.space_group_name_H-M   'P 1'
#
loop_
_entity.id
_entity.type
_entity.pdbx_description
1 polymer ?
#
loop_
_entity_poly.entity_id
_entity_poly.type
_entity_poly.pdbx_seq_one_letter_code
_entity_poly.pdbx_strand_id
1 'polypeptide(L)'
;MNNGKKRVLLLILLIGTYLLAFVMNFMPAIKHPDLNLDRIDLITSILFAIFLLMYSSTGSKKLRIFSMFGIFSGIAIFLIVNFESVMSDNFILNAIASIQYPLYSIFTIPFFGGNLLFDVNYATYSLYLSLFYVIVLGLSIYFKKKNEI
;
A
#
# COMPACT_ATOMS: atom_id res chain seq x y z
N MET A 1 -20.23 5.86 -22.01
CA MET A 1 -19.23 6.82 -21.46
C MET A 1 -17.92 6.65 -22.21
N ASN A 2 -17.34 7.73 -22.77
CA ASN A 2 -16.06 7.66 -23.48
C ASN A 2 -14.97 7.04 -22.58
N ASN A 3 -14.15 6.12 -23.11
CA ASN A 3 -13.11 5.40 -22.37
C ASN A 3 -12.15 6.32 -21.62
N GLY A 4 -11.89 7.52 -22.15
CA GLY A 4 -11.10 8.55 -21.45
C GLY A 4 -11.76 9.08 -20.18
N LYS A 5 -13.06 9.41 -20.23
CA LYS A 5 -13.82 9.93 -19.07
C LYS A 5 -13.89 8.89 -17.93
N LYS A 6 -14.08 7.61 -18.27
CA LYS A 6 -14.09 6.51 -17.29
C LYS A 6 -12.75 6.39 -16.54
N ARG A 7 -11.63 6.50 -17.25
CA ARG A 7 -10.28 6.42 -16.66
C ARG A 7 -10.01 7.57 -15.69
N VAL A 8 -10.40 8.79 -16.06
CA VAL A 8 -10.25 9.97 -15.20
C VAL A 8 -11.10 9.84 -13.94
N LEU A 9 -12.37 9.42 -14.08
CA LEU A 9 -13.25 9.20 -12.93
C LEU A 9 -12.67 8.16 -11.96
N LEU A 10 -12.19 7.02 -12.45
CA LEU A 10 -11.58 6.00 -11.60
C LEU A 10 -10.31 6.51 -10.91
N LEU A 11 -9.52 7.35 -11.58
CA LEU A 11 -8.34 7.95 -10.95
C LEU A 11 -8.72 8.92 -9.83
N ILE A 12 -9.74 9.75 -10.02
CA ILE A 12 -10.25 10.67 -8.99
C ILE A 12 -10.73 9.87 -7.77
N LEU A 13 -11.51 8.81 -8.00
CA LEU A 13 -12.00 7.93 -6.94
C LEU A 13 -10.85 7.22 -6.21
N LEU A 14 -9.83 6.76 -6.93
CA LEU A 14 -8.63 6.16 -6.35
C LEU A 14 -7.88 7.14 -5.45
N ILE A 15 -7.65 8.36 -5.92
CA ILE A 15 -6.95 9.40 -5.14
C ILE A 15 -7.78 9.80 -3.91
N GLY A 16 -9.09 10.00 -4.08
CA GLY A 16 -9.98 10.36 -2.97
C GLY A 16 -10.01 9.28 -1.88
N THR A 17 -10.11 8.01 -2.29
CA THR A 17 -10.12 6.88 -1.33
C THR A 17 -8.76 6.62 -0.72
N TYR A 18 -7.66 6.84 -1.45
CA TYR A 18 -6.31 6.82 -0.87
C TYR A 18 -6.16 7.87 0.23
N LEU A 19 -6.52 9.13 -0.03
CA LEU A 19 -6.37 10.22 0.94
C LEU A 19 -7.24 9.99 2.17
N LEU A 20 -8.48 9.55 1.94
CA LEU A 20 -9.41 9.23 3.02
C LEU A 20 -8.89 8.07 3.88
N ALA A 21 -8.44 6.97 3.27
CA ALA A 21 -7.87 5.85 4.00
C ALA A 21 -6.56 6.23 4.71
N PHE A 22 -5.70 7.06 4.10
CA PHE A 22 -4.50 7.56 4.76
C PHE A 22 -4.86 8.33 6.03
N VAL A 23 -5.79 9.29 5.96
CA VAL A 23 -6.18 10.11 7.12
C VAL A 23 -6.79 9.27 8.24
N MET A 24 -7.72 8.37 7.92
CA MET A 24 -8.41 7.55 8.93
C MET A 24 -7.42 6.61 9.63
N ASN A 25 -6.58 5.93 8.85
CA ASN A 25 -5.65 4.94 9.37
C ASN A 25 -4.35 5.53 9.95
N PHE A 26 -4.06 6.82 9.78
CA PHE A 26 -2.79 7.41 10.18
C PHE A 26 -2.50 7.24 11.68
N MET A 27 -3.47 7.62 12.52
CA MET A 27 -3.30 7.60 13.96
C MET A 27 -3.24 6.17 14.52
N PRO A 28 -4.12 5.23 14.13
CA PRO A 28 -3.98 3.83 14.50
C PRO A 28 -2.65 3.22 14.02
N ALA A 29 -2.20 3.53 12.80
CA ALA A 29 -1.00 2.92 12.23
C ALA A 29 0.31 3.30 12.93
N ILE A 30 0.40 4.51 13.49
CA ILE A 30 1.61 4.98 14.20
C ILE A 30 1.58 4.56 15.67
N LYS A 31 0.38 4.40 16.25
CA LYS A 31 0.21 4.01 17.65
C LYS A 31 -0.04 2.53 17.85
N HIS A 32 -0.02 1.70 16.81
CA HIS A 32 -0.26 0.28 16.95
C HIS A 32 0.90 -0.39 17.73
N PRO A 33 0.61 -1.28 18.71
CA PRO A 33 -0.69 -1.86 19.06
C PRO A 33 -1.52 -1.07 20.10
N ASP A 34 -1.03 0.05 20.60
CA ASP A 34 -1.64 0.82 21.69
C ASP A 34 -3.00 1.45 21.31
N LEU A 35 -3.22 1.78 20.03
CA LEU A 35 -4.52 2.24 19.54
C LEU A 35 -5.23 1.13 18.76
N ASN A 36 -6.43 0.79 19.22
CA ASN A 36 -7.27 -0.20 18.56
C ASN A 36 -7.79 0.33 17.22
N LEU A 37 -7.74 -0.54 16.22
CA LEU A 37 -8.41 -0.33 14.94
C LEU A 37 -9.91 -0.50 15.11
N ASP A 38 -10.69 0.29 14.40
CA ASP A 38 -12.14 0.17 14.37
C ASP A 38 -12.68 -0.30 13.00
N ARG A 39 -14.01 -0.36 12.88
CA ARG A 39 -14.66 -0.80 11.64
C ARG A 39 -14.50 0.23 10.51
N ILE A 40 -14.35 1.51 10.82
CA ILE A 40 -14.19 2.59 9.84
C ILE A 40 -12.80 2.47 9.20
N ASP A 41 -11.76 2.23 9.98
CA ASP A 41 -10.40 1.95 9.48
C ASP A 41 -10.41 0.80 8.45
N LEU A 42 -11.08 -0.30 8.79
CA LEU A 42 -11.23 -1.45 7.91
C LEU A 42 -12.00 -1.10 6.62
N ILE A 43 -13.16 -0.44 6.75
CA ILE A 43 -14.00 -0.08 5.60
C ILE A 43 -13.23 0.82 4.63
N THR A 44 -12.49 1.80 5.15
CA THR A 44 -11.73 2.74 4.31
C THR A 44 -10.56 2.06 3.60
N SER A 45 -9.86 1.15 4.28
CA SER A 45 -8.81 0.32 3.69
C SER A 45 -9.34 -0.59 2.58
N ILE A 46 -10.49 -1.25 2.80
CA ILE A 46 -11.16 -2.10 1.79
C ILE A 46 -11.61 -1.26 0.59
N LEU A 47 -12.20 -0.09 0.84
CA LEU A 47 -12.66 0.79 -0.22
C LEU A 47 -11.50 1.22 -1.13
N PHE A 48 -10.37 1.62 -0.53
CA PHE A 48 -9.15 1.94 -1.29
C PHE A 48 -8.64 0.73 -2.08
N ALA A 49 -8.59 -0.47 -1.47
CA ALA A 49 -8.19 -1.70 -2.13
C ALA A 49 -9.05 -2.00 -3.38
N ILE A 50 -10.37 -1.87 -3.26
CA ILE A 50 -11.31 -2.08 -4.36
C ILE A 50 -11.02 -1.11 -5.51
N PHE A 51 -10.88 0.18 -5.24
CA PHE A 51 -10.60 1.16 -6.29
C PHE A 51 -9.23 0.96 -6.93
N LEU A 52 -8.21 0.53 -6.17
CA LEU A 52 -6.90 0.21 -6.73
C LEU A 52 -6.97 -0.99 -7.69
N LEU A 53 -7.70 -2.04 -7.30
CA LEU A 53 -7.96 -3.21 -8.16
C LEU A 53 -8.78 -2.83 -9.40
N MET A 54 -9.84 -2.02 -9.25
CA MET A 54 -10.62 -1.52 -10.38
C MET A 54 -9.76 -0.67 -11.33
N TYR A 55 -8.90 0.20 -10.80
CA TYR A 55 -8.01 1.04 -11.60
C TYR A 55 -6.93 0.22 -12.32
N SER A 56 -6.58 -0.98 -11.82
CA SER A 56 -5.66 -1.90 -12.52
C SER A 56 -6.15 -2.28 -13.92
N SER A 57 -7.47 -2.32 -14.14
CA SER A 57 -8.08 -2.59 -15.45
C SER A 57 -7.72 -1.57 -16.54
N THR A 58 -7.19 -0.41 -16.16
CA THR A 58 -6.74 0.61 -17.11
C THR A 58 -5.40 0.29 -17.78
N GLY A 59 -4.61 -0.65 -17.24
CA GLY A 59 -3.28 -0.98 -17.75
C GLY A 59 -2.24 0.16 -17.62
N SER A 60 -2.51 1.13 -16.74
CA SER A 60 -1.70 2.35 -16.60
C SER A 60 -0.23 2.07 -16.26
N LYS A 61 0.71 2.67 -17.01
CA LYS A 61 2.15 2.61 -16.70
C LYS A 61 2.44 3.21 -15.31
N LYS A 62 1.75 4.30 -14.94
CA LYS A 62 1.93 4.95 -13.63
C LYS A 62 1.53 4.02 -12.49
N LEU A 63 0.43 3.29 -12.64
CA LEU A 63 -0.01 2.30 -11.65
C LEU A 63 1.01 1.18 -11.51
N ARG A 64 1.56 0.65 -12.62
CA ARG A 64 2.58 -0.40 -12.56
C ARG A 64 3.82 0.04 -11.78
N ILE A 65 4.29 1.28 -12.02
CA ILE A 65 5.41 1.86 -11.27
C ILE A 65 5.04 2.00 -9.78
N PHE A 66 3.86 2.53 -9.47
CA PHE A 66 3.35 2.64 -8.11
C PHE A 66 3.30 1.27 -7.39
N SER A 67 2.78 0.24 -8.05
CA SER A 67 2.73 -1.13 -7.51
C SER A 67 4.12 -1.72 -7.31
N MET A 68 5.08 -1.48 -8.21
CA MET A 68 6.47 -1.92 -8.01
C MET A 68 7.06 -1.29 -6.74
N PHE A 69 6.88 0.02 -6.55
CA PHE A 69 7.32 0.68 -5.31
C PHE A 69 6.60 0.12 -4.07
N GLY A 70 5.31 -0.21 -4.16
CA GLY A 70 4.58 -0.87 -3.07
C GLY A 70 5.14 -2.25 -2.71
N ILE A 71 5.53 -3.06 -3.70
CA ILE A 71 6.19 -4.36 -3.49
C ILE A 71 7.52 -4.15 -2.77
N PHE A 72 8.39 -3.30 -3.33
CA PHE A 72 9.70 -3.02 -2.75
C PHE A 72 9.58 -2.44 -1.34
N SER A 73 8.62 -1.55 -1.12
CA SER A 73 8.31 -0.96 0.19
C SER A 73 8.01 -2.05 1.22
N GLY A 74 7.07 -2.95 0.91
CA GLY A 74 6.65 -3.97 1.86
C GLY A 74 7.79 -4.92 2.26
N ILE A 75 8.59 -5.35 1.27
CA ILE A 75 9.76 -6.20 1.50
C ILE A 75 10.84 -5.44 2.30
N ALA A 76 11.14 -4.19 1.93
CA ALA A 76 12.16 -3.38 2.58
C ALA A 76 11.83 -3.13 4.06
N ILE A 77 10.59 -2.73 4.37
CA ILE A 77 10.14 -2.53 5.76
C ILE A 77 10.31 -3.82 6.55
N PHE A 78 9.83 -4.96 6.01
CA PHE A 78 9.96 -6.24 6.70
C PHE A 78 11.42 -6.59 6.99
N LEU A 79 12.32 -6.44 6.01
CA LEU A 79 13.74 -6.72 6.21
C LEU A 79 14.39 -5.78 7.22
N ILE A 80 14.15 -4.47 7.12
CA ILE A 80 14.75 -3.48 8.02
C ILE A 80 14.38 -3.77 9.47
N VAL A 81 13.11 -4.02 9.76
CA VAL A 81 12.64 -4.32 11.13
C VAL A 81 13.24 -5.62 11.66
N ASN A 82 13.31 -6.68 10.85
CA ASN A 82 13.86 -7.96 11.30
C ASN A 82 15.38 -7.95 11.47
N PHE A 83 16.09 -7.02 10.80
CA PHE A 83 17.53 -6.85 10.92
C PHE A 83 17.94 -5.62 11.74
N GLU A 84 16.99 -5.01 12.47
CA GLU A 84 17.21 -3.75 13.19
C GLU A 84 18.37 -3.84 14.20
N SER A 85 18.50 -4.96 14.92
CA SER A 85 19.58 -5.18 15.90
C SER A 85 20.98 -5.22 15.28
N VAL A 86 21.09 -5.57 13.99
CA VAL A 86 22.37 -5.57 13.26
C VAL A 86 22.64 -4.20 12.65
N MET A 87 21.58 -3.47 12.27
CA MET A 87 21.68 -2.16 11.66
C MET A 87 21.90 -1.02 12.67
N SER A 88 21.41 -1.16 13.90
CA SER A 88 21.49 -0.13 14.96
C SER A 88 22.91 0.24 15.33
N ASP A 89 23.84 -0.71 15.24
CA ASP A 89 25.23 -0.55 15.66
C ASP A 89 26.08 0.19 14.61
N ASN A 90 25.54 0.42 13.41
CA ASN A 90 26.22 1.12 12.34
C ASN A 90 25.43 2.36 11.88
N PHE A 91 26.02 3.53 12.04
CA PHE A 91 25.41 4.81 11.67
C PHE A 91 24.87 4.86 10.23
N ILE A 92 25.59 4.27 9.26
CA ILE A 92 25.17 4.26 7.85
C ILE A 92 23.96 3.35 7.66
N LEU A 93 23.95 2.17 8.29
CA LEU A 93 22.83 1.25 8.21
C LEU A 93 21.59 1.81 8.90
N ASN A 94 21.75 2.53 10.01
CA ASN A 94 20.66 3.21 10.70
C ASN A 94 20.04 4.33 9.85
N ALA A 95 20.85 5.10 9.13
CA ALA A 95 20.36 6.10 8.18
C ALA A 95 19.55 5.46 7.04
N ILE A 96 19.99 4.31 6.53
CA ILE A 96 19.25 3.55 5.52
C ILE A 96 17.95 3.00 6.12
N ALA A 97 17.96 2.47 7.34
CA ALA A 97 16.79 1.93 8.02
C ALA A 97 15.66 2.96 8.13
N SER A 98 15.99 4.24 8.29
CA SER A 98 15.02 5.34 8.36
C SER A 98 14.14 5.50 7.11
N ILE A 99 14.54 4.96 5.96
CA ILE A 99 13.71 4.96 4.74
C ILE A 99 12.42 4.16 4.89
N GLN A 100 12.35 3.26 5.88
CA GLN A 100 11.16 2.48 6.15
C GLN A 100 9.96 3.36 6.53
N TYR A 101 10.16 4.49 7.19
CA TYR A 101 9.07 5.35 7.66
C TYR A 101 8.29 6.03 6.53
N PRO A 102 8.92 6.71 5.54
CA PRO A 102 8.18 7.24 4.40
C PRO A 102 7.56 6.13 3.54
N LEU A 103 8.25 4.98 3.40
CA LEU A 103 7.72 3.82 2.70
C LEU A 103 6.45 3.27 3.38
N TYR A 104 6.51 3.08 4.69
CA TYR A 104 5.38 2.66 5.52
C TYR A 104 4.20 3.64 5.40
N SER A 105 4.49 4.94 5.50
CA SER A 105 3.48 5.99 5.37
C SER A 105 2.75 5.93 4.03
N ILE A 106 3.46 5.80 2.92
CA ILE A 106 2.86 5.86 1.59
C ILE A 106 2.13 4.57 1.23
N PHE A 107 2.71 3.41 1.55
CA PHE A 107 2.26 2.12 1.01
C PHE A 107 1.57 1.22 2.03
N THR A 108 1.74 1.46 3.33
CA THR A 108 1.13 0.63 4.38
C THR A 108 -0.01 1.33 5.11
N ILE A 109 0.17 2.59 5.53
CA ILE A 109 -0.86 3.33 6.31
C ILE A 109 -2.24 3.32 5.63
N PRO A 110 -2.38 3.60 4.31
CA PRO A 110 -3.70 3.59 3.66
C PRO A 110 -4.44 2.24 3.70
N PHE A 111 -3.74 1.15 4.00
CA PHE A 111 -4.32 -0.19 4.14
C PHE A 111 -4.40 -0.66 5.59
N PHE A 112 -3.93 0.13 6.55
CA PHE A 112 -3.63 -0.39 7.89
C PHE A 112 -4.86 -0.89 8.64
N GLY A 113 -6.05 -0.36 8.37
CA GLY A 113 -7.31 -0.90 8.90
C GLY A 113 -7.59 -2.35 8.52
N GLY A 114 -7.04 -2.83 7.41
CA GLY A 114 -7.07 -4.26 7.06
C GLY A 114 -6.32 -5.15 8.06
N ASN A 115 -5.40 -4.59 8.86
CA ASN A 115 -4.69 -5.33 9.89
C ASN A 115 -5.64 -5.80 11.02
N LEU A 116 -6.85 -5.24 11.13
CA LEU A 116 -7.90 -5.75 12.03
C LEU A 116 -8.28 -7.22 11.73
N LEU A 117 -8.04 -7.69 10.50
CA LEU A 117 -8.33 -9.07 10.08
C LEU A 117 -7.20 -10.05 10.37
N PHE A 118 -5.96 -9.55 10.53
CA PHE A 118 -4.77 -10.39 10.64
C PHE A 118 -4.13 -10.30 12.02
N ASP A 119 -4.28 -9.17 12.71
CA ASP A 119 -3.72 -8.88 14.02
C ASP A 119 -2.21 -9.19 14.11
N VAL A 120 -1.45 -8.69 13.13
CA VAL A 120 0.01 -8.87 13.05
C VAL A 120 0.73 -7.55 13.24
N ASN A 121 2.02 -7.63 13.57
CA ASN A 121 2.86 -6.43 13.61
C ASN A 121 2.95 -5.75 12.23
N TYR A 122 3.30 -4.47 12.22
CA TYR A 122 3.31 -3.64 11.01
C TYR A 122 4.29 -4.15 9.94
N ALA A 123 5.42 -4.74 10.35
CA ALA A 123 6.41 -5.28 9.43
C ALA A 123 5.86 -6.48 8.63
N THR A 124 5.23 -7.43 9.33
CA THR A 124 4.54 -8.57 8.71
C THR A 124 3.36 -8.10 7.85
N TYR A 125 2.61 -7.10 8.32
CA TYR A 125 1.51 -6.54 7.55
C TYR A 125 1.99 -5.88 6.23
N SER A 126 3.08 -5.11 6.28
CA SER A 126 3.73 -4.55 5.09
C SER A 126 4.16 -5.64 4.10
N LEU A 127 4.59 -6.82 4.57
CA LEU A 127 4.90 -7.96 3.71
C LEU A 127 3.63 -8.50 3.03
N TYR A 128 2.51 -8.62 3.72
CA TYR A 128 1.24 -9.03 3.10
C TYR A 128 0.78 -8.03 2.04
N LEU A 129 0.96 -6.73 2.28
CA LEU A 129 0.67 -5.71 1.27
C LEU A 129 1.58 -5.80 0.06
N SER A 130 2.83 -6.25 0.20
CA SER A 130 3.69 -6.51 -0.96
C SER A 130 3.07 -7.56 -1.89
N LEU A 131 2.50 -8.64 -1.36
CA LEU A 131 1.78 -9.66 -2.13
C LEU A 131 0.54 -9.07 -2.81
N PHE A 132 -0.20 -8.21 -2.11
CA PHE A 132 -1.33 -7.51 -2.69
C PHE A 132 -0.90 -6.61 -3.87
N TYR A 133 0.21 -5.87 -3.74
CA TYR A 133 0.74 -5.07 -4.83
C TYR A 133 1.25 -5.92 -6.02
N VAL A 134 1.74 -7.14 -5.79
CA VAL A 134 2.03 -8.12 -6.88
C VAL A 134 0.76 -8.42 -7.66
N ILE A 135 -0.37 -8.66 -6.98
CA ILE A 135 -1.67 -8.91 -7.63
C ILE A 135 -2.08 -7.70 -8.47
N VAL A 136 -2.00 -6.49 -7.91
CA VAL A 136 -2.33 -5.24 -8.64
C VAL A 136 -1.44 -5.08 -9.88
N LEU A 137 -0.14 -5.33 -9.76
CA LEU A 137 0.81 -5.26 -10.86
C LEU A 137 0.47 -6.29 -11.96
N GLY A 138 0.22 -7.54 -11.57
CA GLY A 138 -0.15 -8.63 -12.48
C GLY A 138 -1.41 -8.33 -13.26
N LEU A 139 -2.47 -7.86 -12.58
CA LEU A 139 -3.70 -7.42 -13.22
C LEU A 139 -3.45 -6.26 -14.19
N SER A 140 -2.66 -5.27 -13.78
CA SER A 140 -2.35 -4.12 -14.65
C SER A 140 -1.60 -4.54 -15.92
N ILE A 141 -0.66 -5.48 -15.82
CA ILE A 141 0.06 -6.03 -16.99
C ILE A 141 -0.91 -6.81 -17.90
N TYR A 142 -1.76 -7.66 -17.32
CA TYR A 142 -2.74 -8.44 -18.06
C TYR A 142 -3.69 -7.54 -18.87
N PHE A 143 -4.28 -6.52 -18.23
CA PHE A 143 -5.19 -5.60 -18.92
C PHE A 143 -4.49 -4.70 -19.93
N LYS A 144 -3.23 -4.32 -19.70
CA LYS A 144 -2.44 -3.63 -20.73
C LYS A 144 -2.33 -4.48 -21.99
N LYS A 145 -1.91 -5.75 -21.86
CA LYS A 145 -1.78 -6.68 -22.98
C LYS A 145 -3.11 -6.89 -23.69
N LYS A 146 -4.20 -7.06 -22.93
CA LYS A 146 -5.55 -7.22 -23.48
C LYS A 146 -6.03 -6.02 -24.30
N ASN A 147 -5.65 -4.80 -23.93
CA ASN A 147 -6.04 -3.58 -24.64
C ASN A 147 -5.17 -3.28 -25.88
N GLU A 148 -4.06 -4.00 -26.06
CA GLU A 148 -3.15 -3.88 -27.21
C GLU A 148 -3.43 -4.94 -28.30
N ILE A 149 -4.28 -5.94 -28.01
CA ILE A 149 -4.78 -6.98 -28.92
C ILE A 149 -6.16 -6.55 -29.42
#